data_AF-A0A351CHY9-F1
#
_entry.id   AF-A0A351CHY9-F1
#
_cell.length_a   1.000
_cell.length_b   1.000
_cell.length_c   1.000
_cell.angle_alpha   90.00
_cell.angle_beta   90.00
_cell.angle_gamma   90.00
#
_symmetry.space_group_name_H-M   'P 1'
#
loop_
_entity.id
_entity.type
_entity.pdbx_description
1 polymer ?
#
loop_
_entity_poly.entity_id
_entity_poly.type
_entity_poly.pdbx_seq_one_letter_code
_entity_poly.pdbx_strand_id
1 'polypeptide(L)'
;EDWNAVAEISRVEAIMKRVIELDEFYQDGASHLYLGVLATFLPQALGGKPDVGQKHFERALEISKDKNLMVKVLYAQHYARLMFDRELHDRLLNEVLEAKTDVPGYTLSNTLAQERARELLKSGKDYF
;
A
#
# COMPACT_ATOMS: atom_id res chain seq x y z
N GLU A 1 -27.69 4.82 -0.13
CA GLU A 1 -26.24 5.08 -0.06
C GLU A 1 -25.81 4.91 1.38
N ASP A 2 -24.78 4.09 1.63
CA ASP A 2 -24.42 3.63 2.96
C ASP A 2 -23.53 4.65 3.68
N TRP A 3 -24.17 5.62 4.32
CA TRP A 3 -23.51 6.63 5.15
C TRP A 3 -22.66 6.04 6.28
N ASN A 4 -22.91 4.79 6.70
CA ASN A 4 -22.10 4.12 7.73
C ASN A 4 -20.71 3.75 7.20
N ALA A 5 -20.57 3.36 5.94
CA ALA A 5 -19.28 3.02 5.36
C ALA A 5 -18.30 4.21 5.34
N VAL A 6 -18.80 5.42 5.09
CA VAL A 6 -18.01 6.67 5.10
C VAL A 6 -17.58 7.04 6.53
N ALA A 7 -18.46 6.84 7.51
CA ALA A 7 -18.16 7.10 8.92
C ALA A 7 -17.07 6.14 9.45
N GLU A 8 -17.09 4.87 9.05
CA GLU A 8 -16.08 3.89 9.44
C GLU A 8 -14.69 4.21 8.85
N ILE A 9 -14.60 4.69 7.59
CA ILE A 9 -13.33 5.12 6.99
C ILE A 9 -12.69 6.25 7.81
N SER A 10 -13.48 7.26 8.17
CA SER A 10 -13.01 8.42 8.94
C SER A 10 -12.50 8.00 10.32
N ARG A 11 -13.16 7.03 10.95
CA ARG A 11 -12.75 6.49 12.24
C ARG A 11 -11.45 5.69 12.15
N VAL A 12 -11.29 4.83 11.14
CA VAL A 12 -10.04 4.08 10.93
C VAL A 12 -8.88 5.03 10.65
N GLU A 13 -9.09 6.07 9.84
CA GLU A 13 -8.08 7.10 9.57
C GLU A 13 -7.61 7.77 10.88
N ALA A 14 -8.55 8.18 11.74
CA ALA A 14 -8.22 8.80 13.02
C ALA A 14 -7.42 7.87 13.95
N ILE A 15 -7.80 6.58 14.00
CA ILE A 15 -7.07 5.57 14.79
C ILE A 15 -5.64 5.41 14.26
N MET A 16 -5.46 5.25 12.94
CA MET A 16 -4.13 5.05 12.36
C MET A 16 -3.22 6.27 12.53
N LYS A 17 -3.77 7.49 12.39
CA LYS A 17 -3.05 8.74 12.72
C LYS A 17 -2.62 8.76 14.17
N ARG A 18 -3.49 8.34 15.10
CA ARG A 18 -3.15 8.27 16.52
C ARG A 18 -2.05 7.27 16.81
N VAL A 19 -1.99 6.14 16.10
CA VAL A 19 -0.87 5.18 16.21
C VAL A 19 0.43 5.85 15.79
N ILE A 20 0.47 6.56 14.65
CA ILE A 20 1.66 7.28 14.19
C ILE A 20 2.15 8.32 15.21
N GLU A 21 1.22 9.08 15.82
CA GLU A 21 1.57 10.06 16.85
C GLU A 21 2.16 9.41 18.12
N LEU A 22 1.73 8.20 18.46
CA LEU A 22 2.19 7.48 19.65
C LEU A 22 3.51 6.75 19.40
N ASP A 23 3.62 6.07 18.27
CA ASP A 23 4.79 5.34 17.81
C ASP A 23 4.71 5.12 16.29
N GLU A 24 5.40 5.99 15.53
CA GLU A 24 5.49 5.90 14.07
C GLU A 24 6.11 4.57 13.60
N PHE A 25 6.99 3.97 14.41
CA PHE A 25 7.73 2.76 14.07
C PHE A 25 7.00 1.47 14.45
N TYR A 26 5.82 1.58 15.07
CA TYR A 26 5.03 0.44 15.49
C TYR A 26 4.79 -0.53 14.33
N GLN A 27 5.14 -1.81 14.56
CA GLN A 27 5.07 -2.88 13.55
C GLN A 27 5.72 -2.52 12.21
N ASP A 28 6.91 -1.93 12.25
CA ASP A 28 7.67 -1.50 11.06
C ASP A 28 6.86 -0.53 10.18
N GLY A 29 6.12 0.40 10.80
CA GLY A 29 5.40 1.47 10.10
C GLY A 29 4.09 1.00 9.45
N ALA A 30 3.46 -0.06 9.96
CA ALA A 30 2.24 -0.63 9.39
C ALA A 30 1.09 0.39 9.25
N SER A 31 0.97 1.35 10.16
CA SER A 31 -0.05 2.41 10.07
C SER A 31 0.10 3.30 8.84
N HIS A 32 1.33 3.52 8.35
CA HIS A 32 1.53 4.21 7.07
C HIS A 32 0.98 3.39 5.91
N LEU A 33 1.17 2.06 5.89
CA LEU A 33 0.59 1.22 4.83
C LEU A 33 -0.94 1.35 4.78
N TYR A 34 -1.62 1.33 5.93
CA TYR A 34 -3.06 1.50 6.02
C TYR A 34 -3.53 2.87 5.50
N LEU A 35 -2.88 3.95 5.95
CA LEU A 35 -3.22 5.31 5.50
C LEU A 35 -2.92 5.53 4.02
N GLY A 36 -1.87 4.89 3.48
CA GLY A 36 -1.57 4.84 2.06
C GLY A 36 -2.76 4.32 1.25
N VAL A 37 -3.22 3.12 1.59
CA VAL A 37 -4.38 2.48 0.94
C VAL A 37 -5.64 3.34 1.07
N LEU A 38 -5.96 3.83 2.27
CA LEU A 38 -7.16 4.65 2.51
C LEU A 38 -7.16 5.94 1.68
N ALA A 39 -6.03 6.64 1.63
CA ALA A 39 -5.90 7.88 0.87
C ALA A 39 -6.02 7.66 -0.65
N THR A 40 -5.67 6.48 -1.14
CA THR A 40 -5.77 6.09 -2.56
C THR A 40 -7.00 5.24 -2.89
N PHE A 41 -7.92 5.03 -1.94
CA PHE A 41 -9.06 4.13 -2.15
C PHE A 41 -10.08 4.70 -3.15
N LEU A 42 -10.22 6.02 -3.18
CA LEU A 42 -11.09 6.74 -4.11
C LEU A 42 -10.28 7.55 -5.13
N PRO A 43 -10.82 7.77 -6.34
CA PRO A 43 -10.28 8.78 -7.25
C PRO A 43 -10.24 10.17 -6.63
N GLN A 44 -9.33 11.02 -7.08
CA GLN A 44 -9.20 12.40 -6.61
C GLN A 44 -10.51 13.19 -6.77
N ALA A 45 -11.21 12.98 -7.89
CA ALA A 45 -12.53 13.59 -8.15
C ALA A 45 -13.61 13.21 -7.12
N LEU A 46 -13.42 12.10 -6.38
CA LEU A 46 -14.32 11.60 -5.33
C LEU A 46 -13.74 11.78 -3.92
N GLY A 47 -12.70 12.62 -3.76
CA GLY A 47 -12.12 12.95 -2.45
C GLY A 47 -10.88 12.15 -2.07
N GLY A 48 -10.36 11.30 -2.97
CA GLY A 48 -9.05 10.66 -2.80
C GLY A 48 -7.90 11.66 -2.74
N LYS A 49 -6.81 11.28 -2.07
CA LYS A 49 -5.62 12.11 -1.86
C LYS A 49 -4.37 11.32 -2.29
N PRO A 50 -4.16 11.10 -3.61
CA PRO A 50 -3.05 10.29 -4.10
C PRO A 50 -1.69 10.75 -3.58
N ASP A 51 -1.40 12.06 -3.57
CA ASP A 51 -0.13 12.60 -3.06
C ASP A 51 0.11 12.28 -1.57
N VAL A 52 -0.96 12.23 -0.77
CA VAL A 52 -0.87 11.85 0.66
C VAL A 52 -0.64 10.35 0.77
N GLY A 53 -1.35 9.56 -0.03
CA GLY A 53 -1.18 8.11 -0.08
C GLY A 53 0.23 7.71 -0.50
N GLN A 54 0.79 8.40 -1.49
CA GLN A 54 2.16 8.21 -1.97
C GLN A 54 3.18 8.33 -0.83
N LYS A 55 3.12 9.45 -0.09
CA LYS A 55 4.01 9.71 1.06
C LYS A 55 3.90 8.64 2.13
N HIS A 56 2.70 8.13 2.37
CA HIS A 56 2.49 7.04 3.31
C HIS A 56 3.12 5.72 2.82
N PHE A 57 2.95 5.35 1.54
CA PHE A 57 3.63 4.17 1.00
C PHE A 57 5.16 4.29 1.08
N GLU A 58 5.71 5.43 0.69
CA GLU A 58 7.15 5.69 0.73
C GLU A 58 7.70 5.62 2.16
N ARG A 59 7.00 6.22 3.13
CA ARG A 59 7.39 6.17 4.54
C ARG A 59 7.31 4.75 5.11
N ALA A 60 6.31 3.95 4.71
CA ALA A 60 6.21 2.54 5.09
C ALA A 60 7.38 1.70 4.54
N LEU A 61 7.84 1.97 3.31
CA LEU A 61 9.03 1.32 2.74
C LEU A 61 10.29 1.71 3.49
N GLU A 62 10.46 3.00 3.80
CA GLU A 62 11.61 3.51 4.55
C GLU A 62 11.71 2.90 5.96
N ILE A 63 10.61 2.92 6.72
CA ILE A 63 10.58 2.39 8.10
C ILE A 63 10.80 0.87 8.10
N SER A 64 10.11 0.16 7.22
CA SER A 64 10.25 -1.30 7.13
C SER A 64 11.57 -1.73 6.49
N LYS A 65 12.35 -0.83 5.90
CA LYS A 65 13.60 -1.12 5.17
C LYS A 65 13.38 -2.22 4.12
N ASP A 66 12.30 -2.10 3.36
CA ASP A 66 11.85 -3.08 2.36
C ASP A 66 11.55 -4.50 2.89
N LYS A 67 11.49 -4.72 4.21
CA LYS A 67 11.17 -6.04 4.79
C LYS A 67 9.75 -6.49 4.46
N ASN A 68 8.81 -5.55 4.38
CA ASN A 68 7.40 -5.81 4.11
C ASN A 68 7.08 -5.63 2.63
N LEU A 69 7.15 -6.71 1.84
CA LEU A 69 6.91 -6.64 0.40
C LEU A 69 5.47 -6.29 0.03
N MET A 70 4.52 -6.49 0.96
CA MET A 70 3.12 -6.12 0.73
C MET A 70 2.94 -4.61 0.53
N VAL A 71 3.86 -3.79 1.06
CA VAL A 71 3.84 -2.34 0.85
C VAL A 71 3.95 -2.02 -0.65
N LYS A 72 4.91 -2.63 -1.36
CA LYS A 72 5.10 -2.42 -2.81
C LYS A 72 3.91 -2.92 -3.63
N VAL A 73 3.35 -4.08 -3.25
CA VAL A 73 2.17 -4.64 -3.92
C VAL A 73 0.98 -3.70 -3.82
N LEU A 74 0.67 -3.22 -2.61
CA LEU A 74 -0.46 -2.32 -2.39
C LEU A 74 -0.21 -0.92 -2.98
N TYR A 75 1.04 -0.47 -3.00
CA TYR A 75 1.43 0.77 -3.66
C TYR A 75 1.19 0.70 -5.17
N ALA A 76 1.61 -0.40 -5.82
CA ALA A 76 1.31 -0.64 -7.24
C ALA A 76 -0.20 -0.76 -7.50
N GLN A 77 -0.91 -1.49 -6.65
CA GLN A 77 -2.34 -1.75 -6.82
C GLN A 77 -3.21 -0.50 -6.66
N HIS A 78 -2.96 0.30 -5.62
CA HIS A 78 -3.85 1.39 -5.24
C HIS A 78 -3.37 2.76 -5.72
N TYR A 79 -2.07 3.01 -5.80
CA TYR A 79 -1.56 4.31 -6.27
C TYR A 79 -1.19 4.25 -7.75
N ALA A 80 -0.29 3.34 -8.16
CA ALA A 80 0.24 3.36 -9.51
C ALA A 80 -0.86 3.17 -10.57
N ARG A 81 -1.78 2.24 -10.34
CA ARG A 81 -2.99 2.08 -11.17
C ARG A 81 -3.89 3.31 -11.16
N LEU A 82 -4.16 3.88 -9.98
CA LEU A 82 -4.98 5.09 -9.86
C LEU A 82 -4.41 6.27 -10.66
N MET A 83 -3.08 6.40 -10.69
CA MET A 83 -2.36 7.44 -11.40
C MET A 83 -2.04 7.08 -12.86
N PHE A 84 -2.49 5.92 -13.34
CA PHE A 84 -2.11 5.37 -14.65
C PHE A 84 -0.59 5.29 -14.89
N ASP A 85 0.19 5.12 -13.82
CA ASP A 85 1.65 5.01 -13.84
C ASP A 85 2.10 3.55 -13.98
N ARG A 86 2.19 3.10 -15.24
CA ARG A 86 2.61 1.73 -15.56
C ARG A 86 4.06 1.47 -15.19
N GLU A 87 4.94 2.44 -15.36
CA GLU A 87 6.37 2.27 -15.06
C GLU A 87 6.59 2.00 -13.57
N LEU A 88 5.93 2.79 -12.70
CA LEU A 88 5.94 2.57 -11.26
C LEU A 88 5.32 1.23 -10.88
N HIS A 89 4.17 0.89 -11.46
CA HIS A 89 3.49 -0.38 -11.22
C HIS A 89 4.40 -1.57 -11.53
N ASP A 90 4.96 -1.63 -12.73
CA ASP A 90 5.76 -2.77 -13.17
C ASP A 90 7.08 -2.85 -12.39
N ARG A 91 7.72 -1.70 -12.09
CA ARG A 91 8.93 -1.65 -11.28
C ARG A 91 8.72 -2.22 -9.88
N LEU A 92 7.70 -1.74 -9.14
CA LEU A 92 7.42 -2.17 -7.77
C LEU A 92 7.13 -3.67 -7.70
N LEU A 93 6.37 -4.20 -8.65
CA LEU A 93 6.01 -5.62 -8.65
C LEU A 93 7.18 -6.53 -9.03
N ASN A 94 8.03 -6.12 -9.96
CA ASN A 94 9.25 -6.88 -10.28
C ASN A 94 10.22 -6.90 -9.10
N GLU A 95 10.40 -5.78 -8.39
CA GLU A 95 11.19 -5.74 -7.15
C GLU A 95 10.68 -6.75 -6.10
N VAL A 96 9.35 -6.92 -5.98
CA VAL A 96 8.75 -7.94 -5.10
C VAL A 96 9.08 -9.36 -5.55
N LEU A 97 9.04 -9.64 -6.85
CA LEU A 97 9.34 -10.96 -7.41
C LEU A 97 10.82 -11.35 -7.28
N GLU A 98 11.72 -10.38 -7.30
CA GLU A 98 13.17 -10.59 -7.15
C GLU A 98 13.61 -10.66 -5.68
N ALA A 99 12.81 -10.12 -4.76
CA ALA A 99 13.13 -10.10 -3.34
C ALA A 99 13.04 -11.49 -2.69
N LYS A 100 13.85 -11.68 -1.64
CA LYS A 100 13.76 -12.85 -0.77
C LYS A 100 12.54 -12.75 0.14
N THR A 101 11.79 -13.85 0.28
CA THR A 101 10.60 -13.87 1.13
C THR A 101 10.89 -14.31 2.55
N ASP A 102 11.98 -15.02 2.83
CA ASP A 102 12.35 -15.61 4.12
C ASP A 102 12.88 -14.59 5.15
N VAL A 103 12.10 -13.54 5.37
CA VAL A 103 12.38 -12.49 6.36
C VAL A 103 11.65 -12.81 7.66
N PRO A 104 12.34 -12.87 8.83
CA PRO A 104 11.70 -13.11 10.12
C PRO A 104 10.53 -12.15 10.37
N GLY A 105 9.36 -12.71 10.72
CA GLY A 105 8.12 -11.95 10.92
C GLY A 105 7.32 -11.65 9.64
N TYR A 106 7.92 -11.80 8.45
CA TYR A 106 7.28 -11.47 7.16
C TYR A 106 7.18 -12.64 6.19
N THR A 107 7.76 -13.81 6.46
CA THR A 107 7.80 -14.95 5.52
C THR A 107 6.47 -15.25 4.84
N LEU A 108 5.39 -15.37 5.62
CA LEU A 108 4.06 -15.63 5.07
C LEU A 108 3.56 -14.47 4.20
N SER A 109 3.63 -13.23 4.74
CA SER A 109 3.15 -12.04 4.04
C SER A 109 3.92 -11.76 2.75
N ASN A 110 5.24 -11.95 2.75
CA ASN A 110 6.10 -11.78 1.59
C ASN A 110 5.89 -12.86 0.54
N THR A 111 5.63 -14.10 0.95
CA THR A 111 5.25 -15.17 0.02
C THR A 111 3.93 -14.83 -0.68
N LEU A 112 2.93 -14.36 0.07
CA LEU A 112 1.67 -13.90 -0.49
C LEU A 112 1.84 -12.65 -1.38
N ALA A 113 2.74 -11.74 -1.01
CA ALA A 113 3.05 -10.56 -1.81
C ALA A 113 3.57 -10.95 -3.20
N GLN A 114 4.44 -11.96 -3.30
CA GLN A 114 4.92 -12.45 -4.59
C GLN A 114 3.81 -13.08 -5.44
N GLU A 115 2.92 -13.86 -4.84
CA GLU A 115 1.75 -14.40 -5.54
C GLU A 115 0.89 -13.28 -6.14
N ARG A 116 0.53 -12.31 -5.31
CA ARG A 116 -0.25 -11.13 -5.74
C ARG A 116 0.49 -10.31 -6.80
N ALA A 117 1.80 -10.15 -6.69
CA ALA A 117 2.58 -9.40 -7.68
C ALA A 117 2.50 -10.04 -9.08
N ARG A 118 2.53 -11.38 -9.18
CA ARG A 118 2.36 -12.07 -10.47
C ARG A 118 0.97 -11.83 -11.06
N GLU A 119 -0.07 -11.88 -10.22
CA GLU A 119 -1.45 -11.62 -10.64
C GLU A 119 -1.66 -10.17 -11.09
N LEU A 120 -1.08 -9.22 -10.36
CA LEU A 120 -1.15 -7.80 -10.70
C LEU A 120 -0.39 -7.46 -11.99
N LEU A 121 0.80 -8.02 -12.21
CA LEU A 121 1.52 -7.86 -13.49
C LEU A 121 0.74 -8.46 -14.66
N LYS A 122 0.13 -9.63 -14.47
CA LYS A 122 -0.70 -10.27 -15.50
C LYS A 122 -1.90 -9.42 -15.85
N SER A 123 -2.65 -8.95 -14.85
CA SER A 123 -3.84 -8.11 -15.06
C SER A 123 -3.51 -6.67 -15.45
N GLY A 124 -2.30 -6.18 -15.18
CA GLY A 124 -1.85 -4.84 -15.57
C GLY A 124 -1.90 -4.60 -17.07
N LYS A 125 -1.68 -5.64 -17.88
CA LYS A 125 -1.77 -5.57 -19.35
C LYS A 125 -3.16 -5.17 -19.88
N ASP A 126 -4.20 -5.51 -19.12
CA ASP A 126 -5.59 -5.21 -19.47
C ASP A 126 -6.09 -3.91 -18.80
N TYR A 127 -5.30 -3.37 -17.87
CA TYR A 127 -5.63 -2.17 -17.09
C TYR A 127 -5.04 -0.90 -17.70
N PHE A 128 -3.80 -0.97 -18.18
CA PHE A 128 -3.05 0.15 -18.77
C PHE A 128 -3.07 0.12 -20.31
#